data_AF-W4HAQ0-F1
#
_entry.id   AF-W4HAQ0-F1
#
_cell.length_a   1.000
_cell.length_b   1.000
_cell.length_c   1.000
_cell.angle_alpha   90.00
_cell.angle_beta   90.00
_cell.angle_gamma   90.00
#
_symmetry.space_group_name_H-M   'P 1'
#
loop_
_entity.id
_entity.type
_entity.pdbx_description
1 polymer ?
#
loop_
_entity_poly.entity_id
_entity_poly.type
_entity_poly.pdbx_seq_one_letter_code
_entity_poly.pdbx_strand_id
1 'polypeptide(L)'
;MSGGSSKVMPTPTRMDILWPEKPATSSDADHQSYIIGWRLEDRLICVASVLPVSKCVASKLQQEVDALSKRFSATSKEYSPPLTVLGTISPAQVSTTANMPPGVSRHPLWLDMTWHRDHRRPAVRQVQEHGKPVVVTTCHIVLYDATFSKHQRYRHLTIRKRQRESTTGAEGDCTPLQTAIFHLNHAFEIEQCLVGYTRRDPPSYMLSKVQSMLSWSLAFAFALCRPVCHVLSWLLTAHFPAKMPLYGGHQVKSLSLFLRLLNRRVAMIASISEKYVKFNREYYSDTPFHVLESGYAEFMSDLALFGLDLVGGYTYRAVVPTAIAYFQQSSHSHFRTLKAQVTWLVDAPAGFKINVALASSLTKGIHLMVDVAQYAIDGLSPYVGIMLWVASAASVLGLSVQLGLLYDFVEFVTMQTYYLYLYFSKLHRVQFDLLSSLWRLFLGKKKNLLRNRVDSCEYDVTQMLVGTLLFTIVFFVVATNSVYYLYFCLVRCIVLGIQVRTVCR
;
A
#
# COMPACT_ATOMS: atom_id res chain seq x y z
N MET A 1 32.40 -52.94 53.32
CA MET A 1 32.58 -51.47 53.24
C MET A 1 31.85 -50.97 52.01
N SER A 2 30.95 -50.01 52.23
CA SER A 2 30.22 -49.13 51.31
C SER A 2 30.58 -49.15 49.80
N GLY A 3 29.56 -49.35 48.96
CA GLY A 3 29.56 -48.97 47.54
C GLY A 3 28.13 -48.96 47.01
N GLY A 4 27.49 -47.79 47.01
CA GLY A 4 26.06 -47.59 46.82
C GLY A 4 25.53 -47.84 45.41
N SER A 5 24.33 -48.41 45.37
CA SER A 5 23.43 -48.46 44.22
C SER A 5 23.02 -47.05 43.79
N SER A 6 23.61 -46.52 42.71
CA SER A 6 23.07 -45.34 42.04
C SER A 6 21.82 -45.75 41.26
N LYS A 7 20.65 -45.58 41.87
CA LYS A 7 19.37 -45.49 41.16
C LYS A 7 19.50 -44.36 40.15
N VAL A 8 19.65 -44.69 38.87
CA VAL A 8 19.47 -43.74 37.78
C VAL A 8 18.02 -43.25 37.88
N MET A 9 17.84 -42.00 38.31
CA MET A 9 16.54 -41.33 38.27
C MET A 9 16.14 -41.20 36.79
N PRO A 10 14.98 -41.70 36.36
CA PRO A 10 14.52 -41.47 35.00
C PRO A 10 14.32 -39.96 34.80
N THR A 11 14.84 -39.43 33.70
CA THR A 11 14.64 -38.04 33.31
C THR A 11 13.13 -37.75 33.24
N PRO A 12 12.66 -36.60 33.77
CA PRO A 12 11.25 -36.24 33.72
C PRO A 12 10.77 -36.26 32.26
N THR A 13 9.82 -37.14 31.98
CA THR A 13 9.14 -37.28 30.69
C THR A 13 8.26 -36.06 30.47
N ARG A 14 8.61 -35.27 29.44
CA ARG A 14 7.83 -34.14 28.92
C ARG A 14 7.06 -34.55 27.68
N MET A 15 5.80 -34.13 27.56
CA MET A 15 4.91 -34.44 26.44
C MET A 15 4.20 -33.17 25.96
N ASP A 16 4.35 -32.83 24.68
CA ASP A 16 3.73 -31.64 24.09
C ASP A 16 2.61 -32.06 23.13
N ILE A 17 1.39 -31.56 23.37
CA ILE A 17 0.18 -31.84 22.60
C ILE A 17 -0.26 -30.54 21.92
N LEU A 18 -0.22 -30.53 20.58
CA LEU A 18 -0.75 -29.44 19.76
C LEU A 18 -2.23 -29.67 19.49
N TRP A 19 -3.06 -28.76 19.96
CA TRP A 19 -4.52 -28.85 19.89
C TRP A 19 -5.13 -27.66 19.14
N PRO A 20 -5.96 -27.85 18.12
CA PRO A 20 -6.61 -26.74 17.41
C PRO A 20 -7.76 -26.15 18.24
N GLU A 21 -7.80 -24.83 18.39
CA GLU A 21 -8.93 -24.13 19.03
C GLU A 21 -10.11 -24.05 18.04
N LYS A 22 -10.96 -25.11 18.00
CA LYS A 22 -12.16 -25.14 17.14
C LYS A 22 -13.42 -24.82 17.96
N PRO A 23 -14.35 -23.98 17.45
CA PRO A 23 -15.60 -23.65 18.14
C PRO A 23 -16.53 -24.87 18.33
N ALA A 24 -16.42 -25.89 17.47
CA ALA A 24 -17.20 -27.13 17.53
C ALA A 24 -16.78 -28.11 18.64
N THR A 25 -15.63 -27.91 19.28
CA THR A 25 -15.17 -28.77 20.39
C THR A 25 -16.12 -28.78 21.58
N SER A 26 -16.94 -27.74 21.74
CA SER A 26 -17.94 -27.64 22.80
C SER A 26 -19.10 -28.63 22.63
N SER A 27 -19.50 -28.99 21.41
CA SER A 27 -20.63 -29.91 21.18
C SER A 27 -20.27 -31.38 21.34
N ASP A 28 -18.99 -31.74 21.18
CA ASP A 28 -18.52 -33.12 21.35
C ASP A 28 -18.08 -33.43 22.80
N ALA A 29 -18.16 -32.46 23.70
CA ALA A 29 -17.74 -32.59 25.10
C ALA A 29 -18.67 -33.49 25.95
N ASP A 30 -19.90 -33.70 25.49
CA ASP A 30 -20.95 -34.46 26.21
C ASP A 30 -20.94 -35.97 25.90
N HIS A 31 -20.15 -36.41 24.91
CA HIS A 31 -20.11 -37.79 24.45
C HIS A 31 -18.68 -38.36 24.50
N GLN A 32 -18.56 -39.67 24.76
CA GLN A 32 -17.28 -40.36 24.58
C GLN A 32 -16.85 -40.24 23.12
N SER A 33 -15.60 -39.84 22.91
CA SER A 33 -15.08 -39.54 21.58
C SER A 33 -13.68 -40.14 21.36
N TYR A 34 -13.40 -40.54 20.12
CA TYR A 34 -12.08 -40.96 19.66
C TYR A 34 -11.21 -39.76 19.32
N ILE A 35 -9.94 -39.80 19.70
CA ILE A 35 -8.91 -38.82 19.36
C ILE A 35 -8.09 -39.38 18.21
N ILE A 36 -8.06 -38.68 17.09
CA ILE A 36 -7.30 -39.07 15.89
C ILE A 36 -6.23 -38.02 15.63
N GLY A 37 -5.01 -38.47 15.31
CA GLY A 37 -3.91 -37.56 15.04
C GLY A 37 -2.61 -38.24 14.63
N TRP A 38 -1.52 -37.51 14.77
CA TRP A 38 -0.19 -37.91 14.34
C TRP A 38 0.82 -37.84 15.49
N ARG A 39 1.77 -38.77 15.46
CA ARG A 39 2.98 -38.75 16.31
C ARG A 39 4.15 -38.26 15.46
N LEU A 40 4.67 -37.07 15.76
CA LEU A 40 5.71 -36.43 14.96
C LEU A 40 7.11 -36.85 15.42
N GLU A 41 7.32 -36.83 16.73
CA GLU A 41 8.53 -37.31 17.41
C GLU A 41 8.09 -38.10 18.65
N ASP A 42 9.03 -38.72 19.38
CA ASP A 42 8.72 -39.57 20.54
C ASP A 42 7.83 -38.90 21.60
N ARG A 43 7.75 -37.57 21.61
CA ARG A 43 7.09 -36.78 22.65
C ARG A 43 6.22 -35.61 22.13
N LEU A 44 6.11 -35.43 20.81
CA LEU A 44 5.29 -34.39 20.18
C LEU A 44 4.10 -35.01 19.45
N ILE A 45 2.89 -34.63 19.86
CA ILE A 45 1.64 -35.17 19.32
C ILE A 45 0.78 -34.04 18.76
N CYS A 46 0.24 -34.28 17.56
CA CYS A 46 -0.67 -33.37 16.88
C CYS A 46 -2.05 -34.00 16.77
N VAL A 47 -3.08 -33.34 17.29
CA VAL A 47 -4.47 -33.83 17.22
C VAL A 47 -5.14 -33.28 15.96
N ALA A 48 -5.67 -34.18 15.13
CA ALA A 48 -6.37 -33.86 13.88
C ALA A 48 -7.86 -33.60 14.13
N SER A 49 -8.54 -34.57 14.74
CA SER A 49 -9.99 -34.54 14.90
C SER A 49 -10.43 -35.31 16.12
N VAL A 50 -11.54 -34.87 16.71
CA VAL A 50 -12.26 -35.58 17.77
C VAL A 50 -13.58 -36.05 17.17
N LEU A 51 -13.91 -37.34 17.32
CA LEU A 51 -15.10 -37.95 16.74
C LEU A 51 -15.90 -38.69 17.81
N PRO A 52 -17.19 -38.36 18.02
CA PRO A 52 -18.00 -39.06 19.01
C PRO A 52 -18.24 -40.51 18.59
N VAL A 53 -18.16 -41.42 19.56
CA VAL A 53 -18.32 -42.88 19.38
C VAL A 53 -19.69 -43.22 18.80
N SER A 54 -20.71 -42.38 19.02
CA SER A 54 -22.05 -42.52 18.45
C SER A 54 -22.10 -42.41 16.92
N LYS A 55 -21.12 -41.76 16.29
CA LYS A 55 -21.11 -41.50 14.84
C LYS A 55 -20.36 -42.57 14.03
N CYS A 56 -19.43 -43.33 14.63
CA CYS A 56 -18.61 -44.31 13.91
C CYS A 56 -18.32 -45.58 14.75
N VAL A 57 -18.68 -46.75 14.21
CA VAL A 57 -18.34 -48.07 14.79
C VAL A 57 -16.84 -48.36 14.63
N ALA A 58 -16.20 -48.90 15.68
CA ALA A 58 -14.74 -49.08 15.75
C ALA A 58 -14.11 -49.86 14.58
N SER A 59 -14.80 -50.86 14.02
CA SER A 59 -14.32 -51.65 12.88
C SER A 59 -14.25 -50.84 11.58
N LYS A 60 -15.17 -49.91 11.37
CA LYS A 60 -15.22 -49.02 10.20
C LYS A 60 -14.22 -47.87 10.32
N LEU A 61 -14.02 -47.38 11.55
CA LEU A 61 -13.06 -46.32 11.85
C LEU A 61 -11.63 -46.72 11.45
N GLN A 62 -11.21 -47.94 11.80
CA GLN A 62 -9.86 -48.42 11.51
C GLN A 62 -9.58 -48.51 10.00
N GLN A 63 -10.56 -49.03 9.23
CA GLN A 63 -10.44 -49.14 7.77
C GLN A 63 -10.33 -47.76 7.09
N GLU A 64 -11.13 -46.79 7.55
CA GLU A 64 -11.12 -45.42 7.01
C GLU A 64 -9.83 -44.67 7.39
N VAL A 65 -9.34 -44.83 8.62
CA VAL A 65 -8.08 -44.23 9.08
C VAL A 65 -6.89 -44.80 8.28
N ASP A 66 -6.85 -46.12 8.05
CA ASP A 66 -5.80 -46.76 7.27
C ASP A 66 -5.85 -46.36 5.78
N ALA A 67 -7.06 -46.20 5.22
CA ALA A 67 -7.25 -45.70 3.85
C ALA A 67 -6.81 -44.24 3.71
N LEU A 68 -7.16 -43.38 4.67
CA LEU A 68 -6.74 -41.98 4.69
C LEU A 68 -5.23 -41.85 4.89
N SER A 69 -4.64 -42.62 5.80
CA SER A 69 -3.19 -42.65 6.04
C SER A 69 -2.41 -42.93 4.74
N LYS A 70 -2.86 -43.93 3.95
CA LYS A 70 -2.27 -44.25 2.63
C LYS A 70 -2.44 -43.13 1.60
N ARG A 71 -3.57 -42.41 1.63
CA ARG A 71 -3.82 -41.27 0.73
C ARG A 71 -2.90 -40.09 1.05
N PHE A 72 -2.69 -39.78 2.32
CA PHE A 72 -1.81 -38.69 2.73
C PHE A 72 -0.35 -39.00 2.46
N SER A 73 0.10 -40.24 2.72
CA SER A 73 1.46 -40.66 2.38
C SER A 73 1.74 -40.66 0.87
N ALA A 74 0.71 -40.84 0.03
CA ALA A 74 0.85 -40.74 -1.43
C ALA A 74 0.83 -39.29 -1.96
N THR A 75 0.28 -38.36 -1.19
CA THR A 75 0.10 -36.95 -1.59
C THR A 75 1.28 -36.08 -1.15
N SER A 76 1.91 -36.39 -0.02
CA SER A 76 3.09 -35.70 0.48
C SER A 76 4.39 -36.31 -0.06
N LYS A 77 5.31 -35.49 -0.58
CA LYS A 77 6.69 -35.91 -0.90
C LYS A 77 7.61 -35.93 0.33
N GLU A 78 7.15 -35.38 1.45
CA GLU A 78 7.87 -35.30 2.73
C GLU A 78 7.42 -36.40 3.69
N TYR A 79 8.30 -36.79 4.63
CA TYR A 79 8.04 -37.81 5.65
C TYR A 79 6.84 -37.40 6.52
N SER A 80 5.68 -37.98 6.23
CA SER A 80 4.48 -37.82 7.04
C SER A 80 4.30 -39.05 7.93
N PRO A 81 4.33 -38.93 9.27
CA PRO A 81 3.96 -40.05 10.14
C PRO A 81 2.53 -40.53 9.82
N PRO A 82 2.23 -41.82 10.00
CA PRO A 82 0.92 -42.36 9.69
C PRO A 82 -0.16 -41.73 10.58
N LEU A 83 -1.34 -41.50 10.00
CA LEU A 83 -2.53 -41.11 10.77
C LEU A 83 -2.90 -42.28 11.70
N THR A 84 -3.10 -42.00 12.98
CA THR A 84 -3.36 -43.03 13.99
C THR A 84 -4.46 -42.61 14.97
N VAL A 85 -5.14 -43.60 15.54
CA VAL A 85 -6.04 -43.39 16.67
C VAL A 85 -5.18 -43.27 17.92
N LEU A 86 -5.15 -42.08 18.50
CA LEU A 86 -4.26 -41.74 19.62
C LEU A 86 -4.89 -42.05 20.97
N GLY A 87 -6.22 -42.14 21.06
CA GLY A 87 -6.87 -42.37 22.34
C GLY A 87 -8.37 -42.07 22.39
N THR A 88 -8.89 -41.96 23.61
CA THR A 88 -10.29 -41.63 23.90
C THR A 88 -10.39 -40.46 24.87
N ILE A 89 -11.43 -39.65 24.70
CA ILE A 89 -11.77 -38.56 25.62
C ILE A 89 -13.15 -38.79 26.23
N SER A 90 -13.21 -38.68 27.56
CA SER A 90 -14.44 -38.87 28.35
C SER A 90 -14.96 -37.54 28.94
N PRO A 91 -16.29 -37.41 29.14
CA PRO A 91 -16.88 -36.24 29.81
C PRO A 91 -16.48 -36.17 31.30
N ALA A 92 -16.49 -34.95 31.85
CA ALA A 92 -15.97 -34.66 33.19
C ALA A 92 -16.68 -35.38 34.36
N GLN A 93 -17.90 -35.92 34.15
CA GLN A 93 -18.75 -36.51 35.18
C GLN A 93 -18.74 -38.05 35.24
N VAL A 94 -18.07 -38.74 34.32
CA VAL A 94 -18.09 -40.22 34.31
C VAL A 94 -16.90 -40.77 35.12
N SER A 95 -17.21 -41.15 36.36
CA SER A 95 -16.34 -41.88 37.29
C SER A 95 -16.76 -43.36 37.36
N THR A 96 -16.99 -44.01 36.23
CA THR A 96 -17.28 -45.44 36.20
C THR A 96 -16.26 -46.12 35.33
N THR A 97 -15.63 -47.16 35.90
CA THR A 97 -14.74 -48.14 35.27
C THR A 97 -15.15 -48.37 33.81
N ALA A 98 -14.44 -47.73 32.89
CA ALA A 98 -14.69 -47.88 31.47
C ALA A 98 -14.27 -49.30 31.07
N ASN A 99 -15.24 -50.15 30.73
CA ASN A 99 -14.97 -51.34 29.95
C ASN A 99 -14.26 -50.89 28.68
N MET A 100 -12.96 -51.13 28.59
CA MET A 100 -12.20 -50.96 27.35
C MET A 100 -12.96 -51.73 26.25
N PRO A 101 -13.27 -51.11 25.10
CA PRO A 101 -13.69 -51.89 23.95
C PRO A 101 -12.58 -52.90 23.63
N PRO A 102 -12.88 -54.21 23.60
CA PRO A 102 -11.86 -55.24 23.44
C PRO A 102 -11.19 -55.09 22.06
N GLY A 103 -9.86 -54.93 22.06
CA GLY A 103 -9.05 -55.03 20.83
C GLY A 103 -8.38 -53.74 20.32
N VAL A 104 -8.53 -52.59 20.98
CA VAL A 104 -8.03 -51.30 20.45
C VAL A 104 -6.58 -50.97 20.85
N SER A 105 -6.01 -51.62 21.87
CA SER A 105 -4.67 -51.32 22.43
C SER A 105 -3.49 -51.84 21.58
N ARG A 106 -3.59 -51.85 20.26
CA ARG A 106 -2.49 -52.27 19.35
C ARG A 106 -1.54 -51.12 19.00
N HIS A 107 -1.81 -49.90 19.44
CA HIS A 107 -1.02 -48.73 19.13
C HIS A 107 0.13 -48.52 20.14
N PRO A 108 1.29 -48.00 19.69
CA PRO A 108 2.48 -47.87 20.53
C PRO A 108 2.26 -46.90 21.70
N LEU A 109 1.39 -45.90 21.54
CA LEU A 109 1.03 -44.91 22.56
C LEU A 109 -0.50 -44.70 22.57
N TRP A 110 -1.12 -44.74 23.75
CA TRP A 110 -2.56 -44.54 23.95
C TRP A 110 -2.81 -43.47 25.02
N LEU A 111 -3.61 -42.47 24.68
CA LEU A 111 -3.96 -41.33 25.53
C LEU A 111 -5.36 -41.49 26.11
N ASP A 112 -5.48 -41.44 27.42
CA ASP A 112 -6.77 -41.27 28.10
C ASP A 112 -6.89 -39.82 28.57
N MET A 113 -7.88 -39.10 28.03
CA MET A 113 -8.09 -37.68 28.29
C MET A 113 -9.48 -37.41 28.85
N THR A 114 -9.63 -36.30 29.57
CA THR A 114 -10.92 -35.77 29.99
C THR A 114 -11.06 -34.29 29.83
N TRP A 115 -12.29 -33.84 29.62
CA TRP A 115 -12.61 -32.43 29.55
C TRP A 115 -12.49 -31.77 30.93
N HIS A 116 -11.84 -30.60 30.98
CA HIS A 116 -11.89 -29.71 32.14
C HIS A 116 -13.33 -29.21 32.36
N ARG A 117 -13.65 -28.72 33.57
CA ARG A 117 -14.98 -28.19 33.93
C ARG A 117 -15.48 -27.08 32.99
N ASP A 118 -14.57 -26.42 32.29
CA ASP A 118 -14.89 -25.32 31.35
C ASP A 118 -15.18 -25.80 29.92
N HIS A 119 -15.15 -27.12 29.65
CA HIS A 119 -15.38 -27.76 28.34
C HIS A 119 -14.51 -27.26 27.16
N ARG A 120 -13.51 -26.42 27.42
CA ARG A 120 -12.63 -25.82 26.41
C ARG A 120 -11.20 -26.35 26.43
N ARG A 121 -10.81 -27.03 27.51
CA ARG A 121 -9.44 -27.52 27.71
C ARG A 121 -9.49 -29.02 27.96
N PRO A 122 -8.83 -29.85 27.14
CA PRO A 122 -8.65 -31.25 27.47
C PRO A 122 -7.56 -31.38 28.56
N ALA A 123 -7.64 -32.42 29.37
CA ALA A 123 -6.67 -32.76 30.42
C ALA A 123 -6.32 -34.24 30.30
N VAL A 124 -5.03 -34.56 30.29
CA VAL A 124 -4.55 -35.96 30.19
C VAL A 124 -4.72 -36.64 31.55
N ARG A 125 -5.43 -37.77 31.59
CA ARG A 125 -5.58 -38.62 32.78
C ARG A 125 -4.48 -39.66 32.88
N GLN A 126 -4.22 -40.37 31.78
CA GLN A 126 -3.24 -41.45 31.75
C GLN A 126 -2.64 -41.60 30.35
N VAL A 127 -1.34 -41.90 30.31
CA VAL A 127 -0.63 -42.26 29.07
C VAL A 127 -0.20 -43.71 29.20
N GLN A 128 -0.55 -44.54 28.22
CA GLN A 128 -0.15 -45.94 28.16
C GLN A 128 0.76 -46.14 26.95
N GLU A 129 1.90 -46.79 27.15
CA GLU A 129 2.82 -47.16 26.08
C GLU A 129 2.92 -48.69 26.06
N HIS A 130 2.57 -49.32 24.93
CA HIS A 130 2.50 -50.79 24.80
C HIS A 130 1.70 -51.47 25.93
N GLY A 131 0.61 -50.85 26.38
CA GLY A 131 -0.25 -51.36 27.46
C GLY A 131 0.29 -51.20 28.88
N LYS A 132 1.44 -50.55 29.08
CA LYS A 132 1.97 -50.19 30.41
C LYS A 132 1.76 -48.71 30.68
N PRO A 133 1.31 -48.32 31.90
CA PRO A 133 1.17 -46.92 32.25
C PRO A 133 2.55 -46.25 32.34
N VAL A 134 2.73 -45.15 31.61
CA VAL A 134 3.94 -44.34 31.65
C VAL A 134 3.67 -43.09 32.49
N VAL A 135 4.53 -42.85 33.49
CA VAL A 135 4.47 -41.62 34.29
C VAL A 135 4.98 -40.48 33.42
N VAL A 136 4.14 -39.48 33.15
CA VAL A 136 4.49 -38.23 32.46
C VAL A 136 4.55 -37.11 33.49
N THR A 137 5.71 -36.49 33.62
CA THR A 137 5.95 -35.44 34.64
C THR A 137 5.47 -34.06 34.21
N THR A 138 5.50 -33.75 32.91
CA THR A 138 5.09 -32.45 32.36
C THR A 138 4.35 -32.66 31.05
N CYS A 139 3.14 -32.09 30.93
CA CYS A 139 2.37 -32.11 29.70
C CYS A 139 1.97 -30.69 29.31
N HIS A 140 2.40 -30.23 28.13
CA HIS A 140 2.01 -28.93 27.59
C HIS A 140 0.94 -29.12 26.52
N ILE A 141 -0.25 -28.58 26.76
CA ILE A 141 -1.29 -28.48 25.74
C ILE A 141 -1.19 -27.10 25.14
N VAL A 142 -0.72 -27.05 23.90
CA VAL A 142 -0.58 -25.80 23.14
C VAL A 142 -1.83 -25.67 22.27
N LEU A 143 -2.73 -24.78 22.68
CA LEU A 143 -3.89 -24.40 21.89
C LEU A 143 -3.42 -23.46 20.77
N TYR A 144 -3.60 -23.89 19.53
CA TYR A 144 -3.26 -23.10 18.36
C TYR A 144 -4.53 -22.44 17.81
N ASP A 145 -4.57 -21.11 17.92
CA ASP A 145 -5.64 -20.27 17.40
C ASP A 145 -5.13 -19.49 16.18
N ALA A 146 -5.68 -19.80 15.00
CA ALA A 146 -5.43 -19.04 13.77
C ALA A 146 -6.71 -18.32 13.36
N THR A 147 -7.16 -17.37 14.19
CA THR A 147 -8.37 -16.54 14.03
C THR A 147 -8.55 -15.79 12.71
N PHE A 148 -7.67 -15.94 11.71
CA PHE A 148 -7.73 -15.19 10.45
C PHE A 148 -8.10 -15.95 9.17
N SER A 149 -8.70 -17.16 9.24
CA SER A 149 -9.29 -17.72 8.02
C SER A 149 -10.65 -18.37 8.23
N LYS A 150 -11.71 -17.68 7.75
CA LYS A 150 -13.04 -18.25 7.54
C LYS A 150 -13.02 -19.48 6.62
N HIS A 151 -11.90 -19.76 5.92
CA HIS A 151 -11.67 -20.88 5.01
C HIS A 151 -10.35 -21.61 5.32
N GLN A 152 -10.27 -22.18 6.53
CA GLN A 152 -9.49 -23.38 6.94
C GLN A 152 -8.22 -23.72 6.15
N ARG A 153 -7.21 -22.84 6.20
CA ARG A 153 -5.80 -23.21 5.99
C ARG A 153 -4.95 -22.45 7.03
N TYR A 154 -4.63 -23.13 8.13
CA TYR A 154 -3.67 -22.75 9.18
C TYR A 154 -2.25 -22.63 8.60
N ARG A 155 -1.68 -21.43 8.51
CA ARG A 155 -0.37 -21.20 7.90
C ARG A 155 0.64 -20.71 8.95
N HIS A 156 1.83 -21.31 8.97
CA HIS A 156 2.93 -20.99 9.89
C HIS A 156 3.64 -19.68 9.49
N LEU A 157 3.78 -18.75 10.43
CA LEU A 157 4.62 -17.55 10.29
C LEU A 157 6.03 -17.85 10.81
N THR A 158 7.01 -18.06 9.92
CA THR A 158 8.42 -17.95 10.32
C THR A 158 8.89 -16.51 10.13
N ILE A 159 8.97 -15.73 11.22
CA ILE A 159 9.79 -14.51 11.23
C ILE A 159 11.26 -14.97 11.21
N ARG A 160 11.82 -15.17 10.02
CA ARG A 160 13.27 -15.36 9.89
C ARG A 160 13.93 -14.02 10.21
N LYS A 161 14.54 -13.93 11.40
CA LYS A 161 15.56 -12.89 11.64
C LYS A 161 16.62 -13.07 10.55
N ARG A 162 16.93 -11.97 9.84
CA ARG A 162 17.95 -11.92 8.77
C ARG A 162 19.29 -12.38 9.35
N GLN A 163 19.58 -13.68 9.25
CA GLN A 163 20.84 -14.27 9.71
C GLN A 163 21.67 -14.54 8.47
N ARG A 164 22.84 -13.89 8.45
CA ARG A 164 23.89 -14.00 7.43
C ARG A 164 24.28 -15.47 7.25
N GLU A 165 24.56 -15.81 6.00
CA GLU A 165 25.08 -17.09 5.53
C GLU A 165 26.12 -17.71 6.46
N SER A 166 25.96 -19.01 6.74
CA SER A 166 27.09 -19.91 6.88
C SER A 166 26.81 -21.17 6.08
N THR A 167 27.66 -21.38 5.10
CA THR A 167 27.83 -22.57 4.25
C THR A 167 27.93 -23.85 5.07
N THR A 168 27.03 -24.81 4.80
CA THR A 168 27.31 -26.20 4.38
C THR A 168 25.96 -26.90 4.15
N GLY A 169 25.89 -27.72 3.10
CA GLY A 169 24.65 -28.32 2.63
C GLY A 169 24.00 -29.25 3.65
N ALA A 170 22.77 -28.90 4.04
CA ALA A 170 21.71 -29.85 4.32
C ALA A 170 20.45 -29.21 3.72
N GLU A 171 19.85 -29.86 2.72
CA GLU A 171 18.48 -29.55 2.33
C GLU A 171 17.64 -29.54 3.60
N GLY A 172 16.95 -28.42 3.85
CA GLY A 172 16.41 -28.12 5.16
C GLY A 172 15.40 -29.17 5.62
N ASP A 173 15.79 -29.95 6.61
CA ASP A 173 14.86 -30.78 7.36
C ASP A 173 13.74 -29.89 7.90
N CYS A 174 12.50 -30.20 7.52
CA CYS A 174 11.33 -29.50 8.02
C CYS A 174 11.33 -29.56 9.55
N THR A 175 11.13 -28.42 10.21
CA THR A 175 11.05 -28.43 11.67
C THR A 175 9.81 -29.22 12.11
N PRO A 176 9.83 -29.93 13.24
CA PRO A 176 8.68 -30.71 13.71
C PRO A 176 7.39 -29.86 13.84
N LEU A 177 7.55 -28.54 14.06
CA LEU A 177 6.48 -27.57 14.06
C LEU A 177 5.88 -27.31 12.67
N GLN A 178 6.70 -27.21 11.62
CA GLN A 178 6.22 -27.05 10.23
C GLN A 178 5.42 -28.28 9.80
N THR A 179 5.91 -29.47 10.11
CA THR A 179 5.20 -30.74 9.87
C THR A 179 3.88 -30.76 10.64
N ALA A 180 3.86 -30.36 11.92
CA ALA A 180 2.63 -30.26 12.71
C ALA A 180 1.58 -29.32 12.08
N ILE A 181 2.01 -28.17 11.55
CA ILE A 181 1.09 -27.20 10.93
C ILE A 181 0.57 -27.70 9.59
N PHE A 182 1.41 -28.37 8.80
CA PHE A 182 0.96 -29.08 7.61
C PHE A 182 -0.15 -30.09 7.95
N HIS A 183 0.03 -30.88 9.00
CA HIS A 183 -0.97 -31.84 9.45
C HIS A 183 -2.25 -31.18 9.96
N LEU A 184 -2.17 -30.07 10.72
CA LEU A 184 -3.33 -29.29 11.16
C LEU A 184 -4.15 -28.71 10.01
N ASN A 185 -3.54 -28.42 8.85
CA ASN A 185 -4.29 -28.01 7.66
C ASN A 185 -5.22 -29.09 7.12
N HIS A 186 -4.74 -30.33 7.13
CA HIS A 186 -5.47 -31.48 6.60
C HIS A 186 -6.47 -32.05 7.62
N ALA A 187 -6.32 -31.72 8.89
CA ALA A 187 -7.19 -32.12 10.00
C ALA A 187 -8.68 -31.85 9.73
N PHE A 188 -9.01 -30.72 9.09
CA PHE A 188 -10.39 -30.41 8.73
C PHE A 188 -10.94 -31.28 7.59
N GLU A 189 -10.14 -31.55 6.56
CA GLU A 189 -10.54 -32.43 5.46
C GLU A 189 -10.78 -33.87 5.96
N ILE A 190 -9.98 -34.32 6.93
CA ILE A 190 -10.13 -35.61 7.60
C ILE A 190 -11.46 -35.68 8.37
N GLU A 191 -11.78 -34.66 9.15
CA GLU A 191 -13.04 -34.57 9.88
C GLU A 191 -14.25 -34.62 8.93
N GLN A 192 -14.22 -33.88 7.82
CA GLN A 192 -15.29 -33.91 6.82
C GLN A 192 -15.46 -35.30 6.18
N CYS A 193 -14.35 -35.95 5.81
CA CYS A 193 -14.38 -37.29 5.23
C CYS A 193 -14.94 -38.33 6.22
N LEU A 194 -14.53 -38.27 7.50
CA LEU A 194 -14.94 -39.23 8.52
C LEU A 194 -16.39 -39.06 8.99
N VAL A 195 -16.92 -37.83 8.98
CA VAL A 195 -18.34 -37.57 9.31
C VAL A 195 -19.27 -37.82 8.10
N GLY A 196 -18.72 -38.15 6.93
CA GLY A 196 -19.50 -38.46 5.72
C GLY A 196 -20.11 -37.24 5.03
N TYR A 197 -19.71 -36.02 5.41
CA TYR A 197 -20.06 -34.83 4.65
C TYR A 197 -19.19 -34.79 3.39
N THR A 198 -19.79 -35.07 2.25
CA THR A 198 -19.20 -34.72 0.95
C THR A 198 -18.74 -33.26 1.00
N ARG A 199 -17.47 -33.05 0.63
CA ARG A 199 -16.77 -31.77 0.50
C ARG A 199 -17.77 -30.65 0.27
N ARG A 200 -17.97 -29.75 1.25
CA ARG A 200 -18.76 -28.54 1.03
C ARG A 200 -18.13 -27.81 -0.13
N ASP A 201 -18.81 -27.81 -1.27
CA ASP A 201 -18.43 -27.00 -2.41
C ASP A 201 -18.24 -25.55 -1.93
N PRO A 202 -17.12 -24.90 -2.27
CA PRO A 202 -16.92 -23.50 -1.94
C PRO A 202 -18.09 -22.67 -2.48
N PRO A 203 -18.42 -21.52 -1.86
CA PRO A 203 -19.66 -20.78 -2.09
C PRO A 203 -19.94 -20.66 -3.60
N SER A 204 -20.98 -21.36 -4.06
CA SER A 204 -21.43 -21.46 -5.45
C SER A 204 -20.31 -21.70 -6.48
N TYR A 205 -20.03 -22.98 -6.79
CA TYR A 205 -19.16 -23.44 -7.89
C TYR A 205 -19.29 -22.63 -9.20
N MET A 206 -20.51 -22.15 -9.50
CA MET A 206 -20.77 -21.28 -10.64
C MET A 206 -20.13 -19.89 -10.49
N LEU A 207 -20.27 -19.22 -9.35
CA LEU A 207 -19.75 -17.87 -9.12
C LEU A 207 -18.22 -17.87 -9.12
N SER A 208 -17.59 -18.88 -8.52
CA SER A 208 -16.12 -19.00 -8.48
C SER A 208 -15.54 -19.33 -9.86
N LYS A 209 -16.23 -20.15 -10.67
CA LYS A 209 -15.84 -20.43 -12.05
C LYS A 209 -15.96 -19.20 -12.95
N VAL A 210 -17.06 -18.46 -12.84
CA VAL A 210 -17.26 -17.19 -13.55
C VAL A 210 -16.21 -16.16 -13.14
N GLN A 211 -15.95 -16.02 -11.84
CA GLN A 211 -14.93 -15.10 -11.32
C GLN A 211 -13.53 -15.46 -11.83
N SER A 212 -13.19 -16.75 -11.86
CA SER A 212 -11.91 -17.25 -12.40
C SER A 212 -11.77 -17.01 -13.90
N MET A 213 -12.83 -17.26 -14.68
CA MET A 213 -12.83 -16.98 -16.13
C MET A 213 -12.66 -15.48 -16.39
N LEU A 214 -13.36 -14.62 -15.63
CA LEU A 214 -13.26 -13.18 -15.77
C LEU A 214 -11.86 -12.68 -15.38
N SER A 215 -11.30 -13.15 -14.28
CA SER A 215 -9.99 -12.70 -13.79
C SER A 215 -8.84 -13.14 -14.69
N TRP A 216 -8.89 -14.35 -15.24
CA TRP A 216 -7.91 -14.82 -16.23
C TRP A 216 -8.02 -14.07 -17.55
N SER A 217 -9.25 -13.75 -18.01
CA SER A 217 -9.43 -12.94 -19.22
C SER A 217 -8.84 -11.53 -19.07
N LEU A 218 -9.04 -10.89 -17.90
CA LEU A 218 -8.44 -9.59 -17.56
C LEU A 218 -6.91 -9.69 -17.46
N ALA A 219 -6.38 -10.71 -16.78
CA ALA A 219 -4.94 -10.92 -16.67
C ALA A 219 -4.28 -11.13 -18.05
N PHE A 220 -4.95 -11.87 -18.95
CA PHE A 220 -4.50 -12.06 -20.33
C PHE A 220 -4.52 -10.76 -21.13
N ALA A 221 -5.58 -9.96 -21.00
CA ALA A 221 -5.66 -8.64 -21.64
C ALA A 221 -4.51 -7.72 -21.19
N PHE A 222 -4.23 -7.65 -19.88
CA PHE A 222 -3.11 -6.87 -19.36
C PHE A 222 -1.74 -7.42 -19.79
N ALA A 223 -1.60 -8.74 -19.91
CA ALA A 223 -0.40 -9.37 -20.45
C ALA A 223 -0.17 -8.99 -21.92
N LEU A 224 -1.23 -8.92 -22.73
CA LEU A 224 -1.15 -8.50 -24.13
C LEU A 224 -0.74 -7.02 -24.28
N CYS A 225 -1.21 -6.16 -23.38
CA CYS A 225 -0.85 -4.73 -23.36
C CYS A 225 0.57 -4.45 -22.81
N ARG A 226 1.22 -5.43 -22.17
CA ARG A 226 2.53 -5.28 -21.52
C ARG A 226 3.65 -4.75 -22.43
N PRO A 227 3.89 -5.28 -23.66
CA PRO A 227 4.97 -4.77 -24.52
C PRO A 227 4.75 -3.30 -24.89
N VAL A 228 3.51 -2.91 -25.22
CA VAL A 228 3.16 -1.53 -25.54
C VAL A 228 3.43 -0.61 -24.34
N CYS A 229 3.07 -1.05 -23.14
CA CYS A 229 3.33 -0.31 -21.91
C CYS A 229 4.83 -0.13 -21.64
N HIS A 230 5.66 -1.15 -21.90
CA HIS A 230 7.11 -1.03 -21.75
C HIS A 230 7.71 -0.04 -22.74
N VAL A 231 7.27 -0.05 -24.01
CA VAL A 231 7.71 0.92 -25.02
C VAL A 231 7.32 2.35 -24.61
N LEU A 232 6.08 2.55 -24.14
CA LEU A 232 5.61 3.85 -23.68
C LEU A 232 6.37 4.34 -22.44
N SER A 233 6.64 3.45 -21.48
CA SER A 233 7.47 3.76 -20.29
C SER A 233 8.90 4.11 -20.67
N TRP A 234 9.49 3.41 -21.65
CA TRP A 234 10.82 3.73 -22.17
C TRP A 234 10.86 5.12 -22.82
N LEU A 235 9.85 5.46 -23.64
CA LEU A 235 9.73 6.81 -24.23
C LEU A 235 9.59 7.90 -23.16
N LEU A 236 8.78 7.67 -22.11
CA LEU A 236 8.57 8.63 -21.02
C LEU A 236 9.80 8.78 -20.11
N THR A 237 10.69 7.79 -20.08
CA THR A 237 11.93 7.81 -19.30
C THR A 237 13.16 8.21 -20.13
N ALA A 238 12.98 8.46 -21.43
CA ALA A 238 14.02 8.99 -22.29
C ALA A 238 14.54 10.32 -21.73
N HIS A 239 15.85 10.55 -21.86
CA HIS A 239 16.51 11.75 -21.41
C HIS A 239 16.69 12.70 -22.59
N PHE A 240 16.46 13.99 -22.38
CA PHE A 240 16.80 14.99 -23.38
C PHE A 240 18.31 15.07 -23.59
N PRO A 241 18.78 15.25 -24.83
CA PRO A 241 20.20 15.40 -25.12
C PRO A 241 20.77 16.58 -24.33
N ALA A 242 21.94 16.38 -23.71
CA ALA A 242 22.57 17.37 -22.82
C ALA A 242 22.88 18.72 -23.49
N LYS A 243 22.84 18.79 -24.82
CA LYS A 243 23.10 20.00 -25.62
C LYS A 243 21.87 20.92 -25.77
N MET A 244 20.67 20.52 -25.32
CA MET A 244 19.48 21.37 -25.38
C MET A 244 19.46 22.40 -24.24
N PRO A 245 19.25 23.70 -24.55
CA PRO A 245 19.05 24.72 -23.52
C PRO A 245 17.74 24.46 -22.74
N LEU A 246 17.74 24.80 -21.45
CA LEU A 246 16.68 24.58 -20.44
C LEU A 246 16.38 23.13 -20.01
N TYR A 247 16.41 22.13 -20.89
CA TYR A 247 15.93 20.77 -20.57
C TYR A 247 17.01 19.67 -20.58
N GLY A 248 18.27 20.04 -20.80
CA GLY A 248 19.38 19.07 -20.86
C GLY A 248 19.43 18.15 -19.64
N GLY A 249 19.43 16.83 -19.87
CA GLY A 249 19.55 15.82 -18.81
C GLY A 249 18.26 15.51 -18.03
N HIS A 250 17.18 16.24 -18.24
CA HIS A 250 15.89 15.92 -17.62
C HIS A 250 15.17 14.78 -18.36
N GLN A 251 14.39 13.96 -17.64
CA GLN A 251 13.55 12.92 -18.22
C GLN A 251 12.27 13.51 -18.81
N VAL A 252 11.77 12.93 -19.90
CA VAL A 252 10.51 13.39 -20.56
C VAL A 252 9.36 13.49 -19.56
N LYS A 253 9.20 12.49 -18.70
CA LYS A 253 8.15 12.49 -17.67
C LYS A 253 8.21 13.71 -16.74
N SER A 254 9.39 14.31 -16.51
CA SER A 254 9.54 15.43 -15.57
C SER A 254 9.00 16.76 -16.09
N LEU A 255 8.65 16.85 -17.37
CA LEU A 255 8.17 18.09 -17.99
C LEU A 255 6.79 18.52 -17.49
N SER A 256 5.91 17.57 -17.19
CA SER A 256 4.53 17.87 -16.80
C SER A 256 4.02 16.88 -15.76
N LEU A 257 2.97 17.26 -15.03
CA LEU A 257 2.36 16.37 -14.05
C LEU A 257 1.61 15.23 -14.74
N PHE A 258 0.92 15.50 -15.85
CA PHE A 258 0.29 14.50 -16.70
C PHE A 258 1.26 13.39 -17.11
N LEU A 259 2.44 13.73 -17.63
CA LEU A 259 3.40 12.72 -18.10
C LEU A 259 3.95 11.86 -16.94
N ARG A 260 4.13 12.42 -15.74
CA ARG A 260 4.51 11.64 -14.54
C ARG A 260 3.43 10.64 -14.15
N LEU A 261 2.17 11.09 -14.11
CA LEU A 261 1.04 10.23 -13.73
C LEU A 261 0.76 9.17 -14.80
N LEU A 262 0.88 9.52 -16.07
CA LEU A 262 0.80 8.60 -17.19
C LEU A 262 1.85 7.50 -17.05
N ASN A 263 3.13 7.86 -16.82
CA ASN A 263 4.20 6.88 -16.63
C ASN A 263 3.92 5.93 -15.45
N ARG A 264 3.40 6.46 -14.33
CA ARG A 264 3.03 5.65 -13.16
C ARG A 264 1.90 4.67 -13.49
N ARG A 265 0.89 5.10 -14.26
CA ARG A 265 -0.22 4.23 -14.69
C ARG A 265 0.25 3.14 -15.64
N VAL A 266 1.07 3.49 -16.63
CA VAL A 266 1.62 2.55 -17.60
C VAL A 266 2.47 1.48 -16.90
N ALA A 267 3.32 1.87 -15.94
CA ALA A 267 4.11 0.94 -15.14
C ALA A 267 3.25 0.02 -14.25
N MET A 268 2.18 0.57 -13.64
CA MET A 268 1.24 -0.21 -12.84
C MET A 268 0.53 -1.28 -13.69
N ILE A 269 -0.01 -0.90 -14.85
CA ILE A 269 -0.69 -1.79 -15.81
C ILE A 269 0.24 -2.92 -16.26
N ALA A 270 1.50 -2.60 -16.58
CA ALA A 270 2.49 -3.60 -16.98
C ALA A 270 2.82 -4.63 -15.88
N SER A 271 2.76 -4.21 -14.61
CA SER A 271 3.09 -5.06 -13.45
C SER A 271 1.92 -5.89 -12.92
N ILE A 272 0.68 -5.54 -13.27
CA ILE A 272 -0.54 -6.10 -12.65
C ILE A 272 -0.70 -7.59 -12.95
N SER A 273 -0.40 -8.00 -14.19
CA SER A 273 -0.50 -9.40 -14.64
C SER A 273 0.49 -10.29 -13.92
N GLU A 274 1.74 -9.82 -13.74
CA GLU A 274 2.78 -10.57 -13.03
C GLU A 274 2.49 -10.71 -11.54
N LYS A 275 2.05 -9.62 -10.89
CA LYS A 275 1.64 -9.65 -9.48
C LYS A 275 0.42 -10.55 -9.29
N TYR A 276 -0.57 -10.47 -10.20
CA TYR A 276 -1.74 -11.34 -10.15
C TYR A 276 -1.35 -12.82 -10.29
N VAL A 277 -0.52 -13.20 -11.27
CA VAL A 277 -0.05 -14.58 -11.44
C VAL A 277 0.75 -15.05 -10.22
N LYS A 278 1.65 -14.21 -9.70
CA LYS A 278 2.43 -14.51 -8.49
C LYS A 278 1.52 -14.82 -7.30
N PHE A 279 0.61 -13.92 -6.97
CA PHE A 279 -0.27 -14.08 -5.82
C PHE A 279 -1.32 -15.18 -6.01
N ASN A 280 -1.78 -15.41 -7.24
CA ASN A 280 -2.66 -16.54 -7.54
C ASN A 280 -1.93 -17.87 -7.33
N ARG A 281 -0.67 -17.97 -7.78
CA ARG A 281 0.17 -19.15 -7.53
C ARG A 281 0.44 -19.36 -6.03
N GLU A 282 0.70 -18.27 -5.30
CA GLU A 282 0.96 -18.30 -3.84
C GLU A 282 -0.31 -18.59 -3.00
N TYR A 283 -1.48 -18.20 -3.52
CA TYR A 283 -2.77 -18.53 -2.93
C TYR A 283 -3.05 -20.05 -3.01
N TYR A 284 -2.70 -20.67 -4.15
CA TYR A 284 -2.88 -22.11 -4.37
C TYR A 284 -1.69 -22.98 -3.95
N SER A 285 -0.55 -22.41 -3.55
CA SER A 285 0.60 -23.18 -3.09
C SER A 285 0.43 -23.68 -1.65
N ASP A 286 1.07 -24.80 -1.35
CA ASP A 286 1.07 -25.42 -0.01
C ASP A 286 1.93 -24.64 1.00
N THR A 287 2.67 -23.63 0.55
CA THR A 287 3.50 -22.76 1.39
C THR A 287 2.64 -21.80 2.24
N PRO A 288 3.07 -21.47 3.47
CA PRO A 288 2.34 -20.52 4.30
C PRO A 288 2.43 -19.10 3.73
N PHE A 289 1.27 -18.54 3.39
CA PHE A 289 1.10 -17.18 2.88
C PHE A 289 0.32 -16.32 3.87
N HIS A 290 0.98 -15.26 4.33
CA HIS A 290 0.41 -14.24 5.21
C HIS A 290 0.07 -12.99 4.40
N VAL A 291 -1.19 -12.56 4.46
CA VAL A 291 -1.75 -11.49 3.62
C VAL A 291 -1.05 -10.14 3.79
N LEU A 292 -0.56 -9.83 5.00
CA LEU A 292 0.16 -8.59 5.28
C LEU A 292 1.66 -8.66 4.98
N GLU A 293 2.31 -9.81 5.16
CA GLU A 293 3.77 -9.94 4.95
C GLU A 293 4.13 -10.20 3.49
N SER A 294 3.23 -10.82 2.72
CA SER A 294 3.41 -11.10 1.29
C SER A 294 3.18 -9.87 0.39
N GLY A 295 2.65 -8.77 0.94
CA GLY A 295 2.24 -7.60 0.16
C GLY A 295 0.93 -7.81 -0.63
N TYR A 296 0.19 -8.89 -0.37
CA TYR A 296 -1.10 -9.14 -1.03
C TYR A 296 -2.16 -8.10 -0.66
N ALA A 297 -2.21 -7.70 0.61
CA ALA A 297 -3.13 -6.64 1.05
C ALA A 297 -2.86 -5.32 0.32
N GLU A 298 -1.58 -4.96 0.15
CA GLU A 298 -1.16 -3.77 -0.60
C GLU A 298 -1.58 -3.89 -2.07
N PHE A 299 -1.31 -5.04 -2.70
CA PHE A 299 -1.70 -5.29 -4.10
C PHE A 299 -3.22 -5.22 -4.32
N MET A 300 -4.02 -5.81 -3.43
CA MET A 300 -5.48 -5.76 -3.54
C MET A 300 -6.01 -4.34 -3.31
N SER A 301 -5.39 -3.58 -2.39
CA SER A 301 -5.72 -2.17 -2.15
C SER A 301 -5.37 -1.31 -3.36
N ASP A 302 -4.19 -1.52 -3.96
CA ASP A 302 -3.75 -0.86 -5.19
C ASP A 302 -4.69 -1.17 -6.36
N LEU A 303 -5.13 -2.44 -6.49
CA LEU A 303 -6.07 -2.87 -7.54
C LEU A 303 -7.46 -2.24 -7.33
N ALA A 304 -7.94 -2.16 -6.09
CA ALA A 304 -9.20 -1.51 -5.77
C ALA A 304 -9.16 0.00 -6.07
N LEU A 305 -8.09 0.69 -5.66
CA LEU A 305 -7.86 2.10 -5.97
C LEU A 305 -7.71 2.33 -7.48
N PHE A 306 -7.06 1.42 -8.20
CA PHE A 306 -6.98 1.45 -9.66
C PHE A 306 -8.36 1.32 -10.30
N GLY A 307 -9.18 0.37 -9.85
CA GLY A 307 -10.57 0.22 -10.32
C GLY A 307 -11.40 1.48 -10.07
N LEU A 308 -11.33 2.05 -8.86
CA LEU A 308 -12.01 3.30 -8.53
C LEU A 308 -11.54 4.47 -9.39
N ASP A 309 -10.24 4.55 -9.67
CA ASP A 309 -9.68 5.60 -10.52
C ASP A 309 -10.13 5.48 -11.98
N LEU A 310 -10.26 4.26 -12.51
CA LEU A 310 -10.82 4.03 -13.85
C LEU A 310 -12.30 4.39 -13.92
N VAL A 311 -13.08 4.00 -12.91
CA VAL A 311 -14.50 4.38 -12.82
C VAL A 311 -14.64 5.90 -12.68
N GLY A 312 -13.78 6.53 -11.87
CA GLY A 312 -13.68 7.98 -11.76
C GLY A 312 -13.36 8.64 -13.10
N GLY A 313 -12.36 8.15 -13.83
CA GLY A 313 -11.99 8.68 -15.14
C GLY A 313 -13.12 8.54 -16.17
N TYR A 314 -13.84 7.41 -16.15
CA TYR A 314 -15.00 7.21 -17.03
C TYR A 314 -16.16 8.15 -16.68
N THR A 315 -16.52 8.26 -15.40
CA THR A 315 -17.63 9.11 -14.92
C THR A 315 -17.36 10.60 -15.14
N TYR A 316 -16.12 11.06 -14.93
CA TYR A 316 -15.72 12.45 -15.10
C TYR A 316 -15.07 12.75 -16.47
N ARG A 317 -15.22 11.88 -17.47
CA ARG A 317 -14.59 12.01 -18.80
C ARG A 317 -14.79 13.36 -19.47
N ALA A 318 -15.97 13.97 -19.33
CA ALA A 318 -16.30 15.24 -19.96
C ALA A 318 -15.66 16.46 -19.29
N VAL A 319 -15.19 16.36 -18.03
CA VAL A 319 -14.76 17.53 -17.23
C VAL A 319 -13.59 18.29 -17.88
N VAL A 320 -12.53 17.59 -18.27
CA VAL A 320 -11.34 18.25 -18.85
C VAL A 320 -11.60 18.78 -20.26
N PRO A 321 -12.20 18.03 -21.19
CA PRO A 321 -12.58 18.56 -22.50
C PRO A 321 -13.50 19.78 -22.42
N THR A 322 -14.51 19.76 -21.54
CA THR A 322 -15.41 20.91 -21.34
C THR A 322 -14.69 22.11 -20.75
N ALA A 323 -13.75 21.92 -19.81
CA ALA A 323 -12.91 22.98 -19.27
C ALA A 323 -12.03 23.64 -20.35
N ILE A 324 -11.41 22.85 -21.23
CA ILE A 324 -10.62 23.35 -22.35
C ILE A 324 -11.49 24.16 -23.32
N ALA A 325 -12.66 23.62 -23.70
CA ALA A 325 -13.58 24.29 -24.61
C ALA A 325 -14.13 25.60 -24.01
N TYR A 326 -14.53 25.58 -22.74
CA TYR A 326 -15.02 26.76 -22.03
C TYR A 326 -13.94 27.85 -21.94
N PHE A 327 -12.70 27.46 -21.63
CA PHE A 327 -11.59 28.40 -21.61
C PHE A 327 -11.34 29.00 -23.00
N GLN A 328 -11.36 28.19 -24.06
CA GLN A 328 -11.18 28.69 -25.42
C GLN A 328 -12.25 29.72 -25.81
N GLN A 329 -13.50 29.50 -25.40
CA GLN A 329 -14.59 30.43 -25.67
C GLN A 329 -14.49 31.72 -24.83
N SER A 330 -13.96 31.63 -23.61
CA SER A 330 -13.89 32.74 -22.65
C SER A 330 -12.54 33.45 -22.58
N SER A 331 -11.51 32.96 -23.29
CA SER A 331 -10.12 33.42 -23.23
C SER A 331 -10.00 34.92 -23.52
N HIS A 332 -10.61 35.39 -24.61
CA HIS A 332 -10.62 36.80 -24.98
C HIS A 332 -11.22 37.69 -23.88
N SER A 333 -12.31 37.24 -23.25
CA SER A 333 -12.94 37.97 -22.14
C SER A 333 -12.02 38.00 -20.93
N HIS A 334 -11.39 36.88 -20.58
CA HIS A 334 -10.43 36.80 -19.47
C HIS A 334 -9.26 37.78 -19.66
N PHE A 335 -8.65 37.82 -20.83
CA PHE A 335 -7.55 38.73 -21.13
C PHE A 335 -7.99 40.20 -21.14
N ARG A 336 -9.17 40.51 -21.67
CA ARG A 336 -9.75 41.87 -21.61
C ARG A 336 -10.00 42.30 -20.17
N THR A 337 -10.57 41.44 -19.34
CA THR A 337 -10.76 41.73 -17.92
C THR A 337 -9.43 41.98 -17.22
N LEU A 338 -8.42 41.14 -17.44
CA LEU A 338 -7.09 41.33 -16.86
C LEU A 338 -6.51 42.70 -17.25
N LYS A 339 -6.58 43.09 -18.53
CA LYS A 339 -6.13 44.41 -18.98
C LYS A 339 -6.92 45.56 -18.34
N ALA A 340 -8.24 45.42 -18.21
CA ALA A 340 -9.11 46.40 -17.58
C ALA A 340 -8.78 46.58 -16.09
N GLN A 341 -8.48 45.50 -15.37
CA GLN A 341 -8.06 45.56 -13.98
C GLN A 341 -6.69 46.24 -13.82
N VAL A 342 -5.77 45.98 -14.74
CA VAL A 342 -4.45 46.64 -14.75
C VAL A 342 -4.59 48.13 -15.06
N THR A 343 -5.46 48.54 -16.00
CA THR A 343 -5.72 49.97 -16.27
C THR A 343 -6.38 50.65 -15.08
N TRP A 344 -7.32 49.98 -14.40
CA TRP A 344 -7.92 50.51 -13.18
C TRP A 344 -6.88 50.77 -12.09
N LEU A 345 -5.81 49.97 -12.05
CA LEU A 345 -4.68 50.14 -11.13
C LEU A 345 -3.85 51.43 -11.38
N VAL A 346 -3.98 52.06 -12.56
CA VAL A 346 -3.32 53.33 -12.89
C VAL A 346 -4.08 54.53 -12.30
N ASP A 347 -5.41 54.50 -12.33
CA ASP A 347 -6.23 55.69 -12.09
C ASP A 347 -6.34 56.08 -10.60
N ALA A 348 -6.54 55.10 -9.70
CA ALA A 348 -6.39 55.27 -8.24
C ALA A 348 -6.66 53.94 -7.50
N PRO A 349 -5.66 53.08 -7.27
CA PRO A 349 -5.85 51.91 -6.41
C PRO A 349 -6.03 52.42 -4.96
N ALA A 350 -7.27 52.36 -4.45
CA ALA A 350 -7.64 52.78 -3.10
C ALA A 350 -7.36 54.28 -2.76
N GLY A 351 -7.30 55.17 -3.74
CA GLY A 351 -7.15 56.62 -3.53
C GLY A 351 -5.71 57.13 -3.37
N PHE A 352 -4.71 56.27 -3.52
CA PHE A 352 -3.30 56.70 -3.55
C PHE A 352 -2.96 57.33 -4.92
N LYS A 353 -2.46 58.57 -4.90
CA LYS A 353 -1.95 59.26 -6.10
C LYS A 353 -0.54 58.78 -6.39
N ILE A 354 -0.46 57.74 -7.21
CA ILE A 354 0.79 57.10 -7.64
C ILE A 354 1.48 57.96 -8.72
N ASN A 355 2.77 57.71 -8.97
CA ASN A 355 3.45 58.27 -10.14
C ASN A 355 2.79 57.78 -11.45
N VAL A 356 1.91 58.62 -12.01
CA VAL A 356 1.08 58.31 -13.20
C VAL A 356 1.93 57.99 -14.42
N ALA A 357 3.06 58.68 -14.62
CA ALA A 357 3.95 58.41 -15.76
C ALA A 357 4.57 57.01 -15.68
N LEU A 358 5.04 56.61 -14.49
CA LEU A 358 5.57 55.26 -14.26
C LEU A 358 4.46 54.20 -14.36
N ALA A 359 3.31 54.43 -13.72
CA ALA A 359 2.18 53.49 -13.76
C ALA A 359 1.67 53.25 -15.19
N SER A 360 1.61 54.31 -16.01
CA SER A 360 1.26 54.22 -17.43
C SER A 360 2.28 53.38 -18.22
N SER A 361 3.57 53.59 -17.98
CA SER A 361 4.64 52.81 -18.64
C SER A 361 4.58 51.32 -18.27
N LEU A 362 4.44 51.01 -16.98
CA LEU A 362 4.30 49.63 -16.50
C LEU A 362 3.05 48.96 -17.08
N THR A 363 1.93 49.67 -17.11
CA THR A 363 0.66 49.15 -17.67
C THR A 363 0.78 48.82 -19.15
N LYS A 364 1.44 49.68 -19.95
CA LYS A 364 1.74 49.39 -21.36
C LYS A 364 2.58 48.11 -21.50
N GLY A 365 3.59 47.93 -20.67
CA GLY A 365 4.43 46.72 -20.65
C GLY A 365 3.65 45.46 -20.27
N ILE A 366 2.76 45.55 -19.26
CA ILE A 366 1.88 44.44 -18.87
C ILE A 366 0.91 44.10 -20.01
N HIS A 367 0.29 45.11 -20.64
CA HIS A 367 -0.63 44.91 -21.76
C HIS A 367 0.07 44.19 -22.91
N LEU A 368 1.29 44.59 -23.25
CA LEU A 368 2.10 43.91 -24.28
C LEU A 368 2.34 42.43 -23.93
N MET A 369 2.71 42.12 -22.68
CA MET A 369 2.89 40.73 -22.25
C MET A 369 1.59 39.91 -22.33
N VAL A 370 0.46 40.53 -21.98
CA VAL A 370 -0.86 39.90 -22.10
C VAL A 370 -1.26 39.69 -23.57
N ASP A 371 -0.93 40.63 -24.47
CA ASP A 371 -1.15 40.49 -25.91
C ASP A 371 -0.33 39.34 -26.51
N VAL A 372 0.94 39.22 -26.13
CA VAL A 372 1.79 38.10 -26.55
C VAL A 372 1.21 36.77 -26.08
N ALA A 373 0.73 36.70 -24.84
CA ALA A 373 0.09 35.50 -24.30
C ALA A 373 -1.21 35.16 -25.05
N GLN A 374 -2.04 36.15 -25.34
CA GLN A 374 -3.27 35.97 -26.11
C GLN A 374 -2.95 35.46 -27.53
N TYR A 375 -1.97 36.05 -28.22
CA TYR A 375 -1.52 35.60 -29.53
C TYR A 375 -1.03 34.14 -29.51
N ALA A 376 -0.32 33.73 -28.47
CA ALA A 376 0.12 32.35 -28.30
C ALA A 376 -1.07 31.37 -28.15
N ILE A 377 -2.12 31.74 -27.41
CA ILE A 377 -3.33 30.92 -27.25
C ILE A 377 -4.15 30.87 -28.54
N ASP A 378 -4.30 32.01 -29.23
CA ASP A 378 -5.01 32.08 -30.51
C ASP A 378 -4.30 31.20 -31.57
N GLY A 379 -2.96 31.15 -31.54
CA GLY A 379 -2.16 30.24 -32.36
C GLY A 379 -2.36 28.75 -32.07
N LEU A 380 -2.86 28.39 -30.88
CA LEU A 380 -3.22 27.01 -30.51
C LEU A 380 -4.63 26.62 -30.95
N SER A 381 -5.48 27.57 -31.35
CA SER A 381 -6.86 27.34 -31.79
C SER A 381 -7.03 26.20 -32.81
N PRO A 382 -6.18 26.03 -33.87
CA PRO A 382 -6.35 24.93 -34.82
C PRO A 382 -6.11 23.54 -34.20
N TYR A 383 -5.36 23.45 -33.09
CA TYR A 383 -5.02 22.18 -32.44
C TYR A 383 -5.99 21.79 -31.32
N VAL A 384 -6.99 22.62 -31.02
CA VAL A 384 -7.96 22.37 -29.93
C VAL A 384 -8.67 21.03 -30.11
N GLY A 385 -9.02 20.65 -31.35
CA GLY A 385 -9.64 19.34 -31.62
C GLY A 385 -8.78 18.16 -31.17
N ILE A 386 -7.46 18.23 -31.40
CA ILE A 386 -6.50 17.21 -30.96
C ILE A 386 -6.39 17.22 -29.43
N MET A 387 -6.34 18.40 -28.81
CA MET A 387 -6.28 18.53 -27.35
C MET A 387 -7.53 17.93 -26.67
N LEU A 388 -8.72 18.16 -27.23
CA LEU A 388 -9.97 17.57 -26.74
C LEU A 388 -9.96 16.04 -26.88
N TRP A 389 -9.46 15.51 -27.99
CA TRP A 389 -9.33 14.08 -28.19
C TRP A 389 -8.36 13.46 -27.16
N VAL A 390 -7.17 14.06 -26.99
CA VAL A 390 -6.18 13.63 -25.98
C VAL A 390 -6.77 13.69 -24.57
N ALA A 391 -7.50 14.76 -24.23
CA ALA A 391 -8.17 14.88 -22.93
C ALA A 391 -9.23 13.80 -22.71
N SER A 392 -9.96 13.43 -23.77
CA SER A 392 -10.93 12.34 -23.71
C SER A 392 -10.29 10.96 -23.63
N ALA A 393 -9.11 10.77 -24.22
CA ALA A 393 -8.35 9.52 -24.16
C ALA A 393 -7.68 9.34 -22.79
N ALA A 394 -7.19 10.43 -22.19
CA ALA A 394 -6.61 10.43 -20.85
C ALA A 394 -7.57 9.90 -19.78
N SER A 395 -8.87 10.13 -19.93
CA SER A 395 -9.88 9.67 -18.99
C SER A 395 -10.01 8.14 -18.93
N VAL A 396 -9.64 7.43 -20.00
CA VAL A 396 -9.65 5.96 -20.05
C VAL A 396 -8.52 5.38 -19.21
N LEU A 397 -7.44 6.13 -18.99
CA LEU A 397 -6.30 5.73 -18.15
C LEU A 397 -6.51 6.07 -16.67
N GLY A 398 -7.64 6.71 -16.34
CA GLY A 398 -8.10 6.97 -14.99
C GLY A 398 -8.18 8.45 -14.60
N LEU A 399 -8.86 8.71 -13.50
CA LEU A 399 -9.14 10.06 -12.99
C LEU A 399 -7.86 10.83 -12.65
N SER A 400 -6.85 10.18 -12.07
CA SER A 400 -5.62 10.87 -11.70
C SER A 400 -4.87 11.44 -12.91
N VAL A 401 -4.80 10.68 -14.02
CA VAL A 401 -4.17 11.15 -15.26
C VAL A 401 -4.94 12.32 -15.83
N GLN A 402 -6.27 12.26 -15.79
CA GLN A 402 -7.15 13.33 -16.20
C GLN A 402 -6.96 14.60 -15.35
N LEU A 403 -6.86 14.48 -14.02
CA LEU A 403 -6.56 15.59 -13.11
C LEU A 403 -5.16 16.18 -13.36
N GLY A 404 -4.18 15.34 -13.71
CA GLY A 404 -2.85 15.80 -14.09
C GLY A 404 -2.85 16.64 -15.37
N LEU A 405 -3.66 16.26 -16.36
CA LEU A 405 -3.85 17.04 -17.57
C LEU A 405 -4.55 18.38 -17.27
N LEU A 406 -5.55 18.37 -16.39
CA LEU A 406 -6.22 19.60 -15.94
C LEU A 406 -5.26 20.54 -15.22
N TYR A 407 -4.40 20.00 -14.37
CA TYR A 407 -3.38 20.77 -13.65
C TYR A 407 -2.42 21.46 -14.64
N ASP A 408 -1.88 20.72 -15.62
CA ASP A 408 -0.97 21.27 -16.62
C ASP A 408 -1.67 22.31 -17.51
N PHE A 409 -2.95 22.10 -17.83
CA PHE A 409 -3.76 23.07 -18.56
C PHE A 409 -3.93 24.38 -17.79
N VAL A 410 -4.28 24.31 -16.50
CA VAL A 410 -4.39 25.50 -15.64
C VAL A 410 -3.05 26.22 -15.51
N GLU A 411 -1.94 25.48 -15.39
CA GLU A 411 -0.60 26.06 -15.34
C GLU A 411 -0.24 26.79 -16.64
N PHE A 412 -0.52 26.19 -17.80
CA PHE A 412 -0.32 26.81 -19.10
C PHE A 412 -1.14 28.10 -19.26
N VAL A 413 -2.43 28.05 -18.92
CA VAL A 413 -3.35 29.19 -19.01
C VAL A 413 -2.99 30.34 -18.07
N THR A 414 -2.29 30.07 -16.97
CA THR A 414 -1.92 31.09 -15.95
C THR A 414 -0.44 31.49 -16.02
N MET A 415 0.29 30.97 -17.00
CA MET A 415 1.73 31.16 -17.18
C MET A 415 2.11 32.64 -17.32
N GLN A 416 1.32 33.43 -18.07
CA GLN A 416 1.55 34.86 -18.24
C GLN A 416 1.50 35.63 -16.91
N THR A 417 0.55 35.28 -16.04
CA THR A 417 0.42 35.89 -14.71
C THR A 417 1.58 35.49 -13.80
N TYR A 418 2.06 34.24 -13.93
CA TYR A 418 3.26 33.79 -13.22
C TYR A 418 4.51 34.58 -13.63
N TYR A 419 4.74 34.82 -14.92
CA TYR A 419 5.87 35.63 -15.37
C TYR A 419 5.79 37.08 -14.92
N LEU A 420 4.59 37.67 -14.95
CA LEU A 420 4.37 39.03 -14.41
C LEU A 420 4.67 39.08 -12.91
N TYR A 421 4.20 38.09 -12.13
CA TYR A 421 4.54 37.97 -10.72
C TYR A 421 6.06 37.87 -10.50
N LEU A 422 6.77 37.02 -11.27
CA LEU A 422 8.22 36.90 -11.16
C LEU A 422 8.93 38.22 -11.49
N TYR A 423 8.51 38.90 -12.55
CA TYR A 423 9.04 40.19 -12.94
C TYR A 423 8.90 41.21 -11.80
N PHE A 424 7.69 41.39 -11.27
CA PHE A 424 7.45 42.32 -10.17
C PHE A 424 8.15 41.90 -8.89
N SER A 425 8.24 40.61 -8.57
CA SER A 425 8.98 40.11 -7.41
C SER A 425 10.47 40.46 -7.49
N LYS A 426 11.10 40.27 -8.65
CA LYS A 426 12.51 40.62 -8.88
C LYS A 426 12.72 42.14 -8.82
N LEU A 427 11.85 42.89 -9.49
CA LEU A 427 11.90 44.35 -9.48
C LEU A 427 11.77 44.91 -8.05
N HIS A 428 10.81 44.40 -7.29
CA HIS A 428 10.55 44.82 -5.92
C HIS A 428 11.72 44.52 -4.98
N ARG A 429 12.37 43.36 -5.15
CA ARG A 429 13.60 43.02 -4.41
C ARG A 429 14.71 44.03 -4.66
N VAL A 430 15.01 44.33 -5.93
CA VAL A 430 16.06 45.31 -6.29
C VAL A 430 15.74 46.70 -5.73
N GLN A 431 14.48 47.10 -5.79
CA GLN A 431 14.02 48.39 -5.29
C GLN A 431 14.14 48.53 -3.77
N PHE A 432 13.82 47.48 -3.01
CA PHE A 432 14.00 47.48 -1.55
C PHE A 432 15.48 47.49 -1.14
N ASP A 433 16.33 46.76 -1.86
CA ASP A 433 17.78 46.79 -1.62
C ASP A 433 18.35 48.21 -1.84
N LEU A 434 17.89 48.89 -2.90
CA LEU A 434 18.23 50.30 -3.20
C LEU A 434 17.71 51.25 -2.12
N LEU A 435 16.43 51.11 -1.73
CA LEU A 435 15.80 51.93 -0.69
C LEU A 435 16.52 51.76 0.66
N SER A 436 16.90 50.54 1.03
CA SER A 436 17.67 50.25 2.23
C SER A 436 19.08 50.86 2.20
N SER A 437 19.72 50.89 1.01
CA SER A 437 21.00 51.58 0.83
C SER A 437 20.87 53.09 1.04
N LEU A 438 19.85 53.71 0.45
CA LEU A 438 19.59 55.15 0.57
C LEU A 438 19.16 55.57 1.97
N TRP A 439 18.37 54.73 2.66
CA TRP A 439 18.01 54.95 4.05
C TRP A 439 19.24 55.03 4.96
N ARG A 440 20.24 54.18 4.71
CA ARG A 440 21.52 54.22 5.43
C ARG A 440 22.29 55.50 5.12
N LEU A 441 22.32 55.93 3.86
CA LEU A 441 22.94 57.20 3.45
C LEU A 441 22.31 58.39 4.20
N PHE A 442 20.98 58.42 4.32
CA PHE A 442 20.26 59.46 5.08
C PHE A 442 20.65 59.48 6.57
N LEU A 443 20.92 58.32 7.17
CA LEU A 443 21.36 58.18 8.56
C LEU A 443 22.87 58.41 8.75
N GLY A 444 23.60 58.83 7.71
CA GLY A 444 25.05 58.99 7.77
C GLY A 444 25.82 57.66 7.91
N LYS A 445 25.23 56.56 7.43
CA LYS A 445 25.75 55.20 7.59
C LYS A 445 26.04 54.55 6.23
N LYS A 446 27.12 53.76 6.15
CA LYS A 446 27.50 52.99 4.96
C LYS A 446 27.73 51.53 5.32
N LYS A 447 27.16 50.59 4.55
CA LYS A 447 27.51 49.16 4.70
C LYS A 447 28.85 48.91 4.04
N ASN A 448 29.82 48.47 4.84
CA ASN A 448 31.12 48.03 4.36
C ASN A 448 31.04 46.56 3.95
N LEU A 449 31.08 46.28 2.65
CA LEU A 449 30.98 44.92 2.13
C LEU A 449 32.19 44.05 2.50
N LEU A 450 33.38 44.64 2.65
CA LEU A 450 34.63 43.92 2.96
C LEU A 450 34.65 43.39 4.40
N ARG A 451 34.03 44.12 5.34
CA ARG A 451 33.98 43.76 6.77
C ARG A 451 32.57 43.39 7.25
N ASN A 452 31.60 43.30 6.34
CA ASN A 452 30.18 43.04 6.58
C ASN A 452 29.58 43.77 7.79
N ARG A 453 29.96 45.04 8.00
CA ARG A 453 29.48 45.90 9.10
C ARG A 453 28.95 47.24 8.59
N VAL A 454 28.19 47.96 9.41
CA VAL A 454 27.69 49.32 9.08
C VAL A 454 28.59 50.33 9.77
N ASP A 455 29.31 51.13 8.99
CA ASP A 455 30.22 52.19 9.47
C ASP A 455 29.49 53.55 9.41
N SER A 456 29.73 54.43 10.38
CA SER A 456 29.36 55.85 10.29
C SER A 456 30.30 56.56 9.31
N CYS A 457 29.75 57.40 8.45
CA CYS A 457 30.51 58.20 7.48
C CYS A 457 30.05 59.65 7.59
N GLU A 458 31.01 60.58 7.57
CA GLU A 458 30.72 62.00 7.47
C GLU A 458 30.39 62.32 6.00
N TYR A 459 29.12 62.63 5.74
CA TYR A 459 28.65 63.08 4.43
C TYR A 459 28.50 64.60 4.45
N ASP A 460 28.90 65.25 3.36
CA ASP A 460 28.62 66.67 3.19
C ASP A 460 27.10 66.93 3.08
N VAL A 461 26.65 68.13 3.47
CA VAL A 461 25.25 68.54 3.43
C VAL A 461 24.65 68.34 2.03
N THR A 462 25.44 68.64 0.99
CA THR A 462 25.03 68.46 -0.41
C THR A 462 24.77 66.99 -0.75
N GLN A 463 25.62 66.07 -0.26
CA GLN A 463 25.48 64.63 -0.50
C GLN A 463 24.27 64.06 0.22
N MET A 464 24.01 64.51 1.46
CA MET A 464 22.83 64.12 2.22
C MET A 464 21.54 64.63 1.55
N LEU A 465 21.56 65.84 0.98
CA LEU A 465 20.43 66.41 0.23
C LEU A 465 20.12 65.58 -1.02
N VAL A 466 21.13 65.24 -1.84
CA VAL A 466 20.95 64.39 -3.02
C VAL A 466 20.45 62.99 -2.62
N GLY A 467 21.00 62.42 -1.55
CA GLY A 467 20.55 61.13 -1.01
C GLY A 467 19.08 61.15 -0.57
N THR A 468 18.64 62.25 0.05
CA THR A 468 17.24 62.46 0.46
C THR A 468 16.32 62.58 -0.75
N LEU A 469 16.71 63.36 -1.78
CA LEU A 469 15.94 63.49 -3.01
C LEU A 469 15.81 62.12 -3.72
N LEU A 470 16.91 61.39 -3.87
CA LEU A 470 16.90 60.08 -4.52
C LEU A 470 16.09 59.06 -3.68
N PHE A 471 16.19 59.11 -2.35
CA PHE A 471 15.36 58.31 -1.45
C PHE A 471 13.86 58.57 -1.68
N THR A 472 13.43 59.83 -1.73
CA THR A 472 12.01 60.16 -1.97
C THR A 472 11.53 59.67 -3.34
N ILE A 473 12.34 59.83 -4.40
CA ILE A 473 12.00 59.29 -5.73
C ILE A 473 11.86 57.77 -5.69
N VAL A 474 12.87 57.07 -5.15
CA VAL A 474 12.85 55.60 -5.08
C VAL A 474 11.70 55.11 -4.21
N PHE A 475 11.37 55.81 -3.12
CA PHE A 475 10.23 55.48 -2.28
C PHE A 475 8.90 55.52 -3.06
N PHE A 476 8.66 56.57 -3.84
CA PHE A 476 7.46 56.66 -4.70
C PHE A 476 7.46 55.60 -5.81
N VAL A 477 8.62 55.29 -6.38
CA VAL A 477 8.77 54.21 -7.37
C VAL A 477 8.47 52.84 -6.75
N VAL A 478 8.97 52.57 -5.54
CA VAL A 478 8.69 51.34 -4.78
C VAL A 478 7.20 51.25 -4.50
N ALA A 479 6.60 52.29 -3.93
CA ALA A 479 5.17 52.33 -3.60
C ALA A 479 4.29 52.03 -4.83
N THR A 480 4.63 52.62 -5.98
CA THR A 480 3.97 52.34 -7.27
C THR A 480 4.05 50.85 -7.62
N ASN A 481 5.25 50.27 -7.61
CA ASN A 481 5.47 48.87 -7.99
C ASN A 481 4.90 47.88 -6.98
N SER A 482 4.83 48.24 -5.69
CA SER A 482 4.22 47.41 -4.64
C SER A 482 2.77 47.06 -4.95
N VAL A 483 1.99 48.00 -5.50
CA VAL A 483 0.58 47.75 -5.81
C VAL A 483 0.43 46.69 -6.90
N TYR A 484 1.23 46.79 -7.98
CA TYR A 484 1.25 45.77 -9.03
C TYR A 484 1.75 44.42 -8.52
N TYR A 485 2.82 44.43 -7.70
CA TYR A 485 3.36 43.21 -7.09
C TYR A 485 2.30 42.51 -6.22
N LEU A 486 1.62 43.24 -5.34
CA LEU A 486 0.58 42.69 -4.47
C LEU A 486 -0.59 42.13 -5.28
N TYR A 487 -1.05 42.84 -6.32
CA TYR A 487 -2.11 42.37 -7.20
C TYR A 487 -1.75 41.01 -7.86
N PHE A 488 -0.58 40.92 -8.52
CA PHE A 488 -0.16 39.68 -9.17
C PHE A 488 0.17 38.56 -8.18
N CYS A 489 0.64 38.91 -6.97
CA CYS A 489 0.81 37.97 -5.87
C CYS A 489 -0.54 37.35 -5.45
N LEU A 490 -1.57 38.18 -5.25
CA LEU A 490 -2.92 37.72 -4.90
C LEU A 490 -3.51 36.81 -5.98
N VAL A 491 -3.41 37.21 -7.26
CA VAL A 491 -3.86 36.37 -8.38
C VAL A 491 -3.12 35.03 -8.37
N ARG A 492 -1.80 35.03 -8.17
CA ARG A 492 -1.02 33.79 -8.11
C ARG A 492 -1.41 32.90 -6.93
N CYS A 493 -1.68 33.49 -5.76
CA CYS A 493 -2.19 32.76 -4.59
C CYS A 493 -3.54 32.10 -4.86
N ILE A 494 -4.46 32.79 -5.56
CA ILE A 494 -5.75 32.22 -5.96
C ILE A 494 -5.54 31.04 -6.91
N VAL A 495 -4.68 31.18 -7.92
CA VAL A 495 -4.36 30.10 -8.87
C VAL A 495 -3.75 28.89 -8.15
N LEU A 496 -2.79 29.10 -7.25
CA LEU A 496 -2.21 28.03 -6.43
C LEU A 496 -3.27 27.37 -5.55
N GLY A 497 -4.18 28.13 -4.95
CA GLY A 497 -5.28 27.59 -4.16
C GLY A 497 -6.19 26.67 -4.97
N ILE A 498 -6.50 27.06 -6.22
CA ILE A 498 -7.26 26.21 -7.16
C ILE A 498 -6.48 24.94 -7.48
N GLN A 499 -5.19 25.06 -7.85
CA GLN A 499 -4.31 23.94 -8.20
C GLN A 499 -4.11 22.93 -7.05
N VAL A 500 -3.93 23.42 -5.82
CA VAL A 500 -3.83 22.56 -4.64
C VAL A 500 -5.14 21.85 -4.38
N ARG A 501 -6.28 22.53 -4.54
CA ARG A 501 -7.61 21.92 -4.34
C ARG A 501 -7.92 20.84 -5.36
N THR A 502 -7.42 20.94 -6.60
CA THR A 502 -7.60 19.91 -7.63
C THR A 502 -6.68 18.70 -7.47
N VAL A 503 -5.53 18.82 -6.78
CA VAL A 503 -4.53 17.74 -6.67
C VAL A 503 -4.48 17.09 -5.28
N CYS A 504 -4.81 17.82 -4.20
CA CYS A 504 -4.71 17.33 -2.81
C CYS A 504 -6.03 16.78 -2.22
N ARG A 505 -7.08 16.61 -3.03
CA ARG A 505 -8.27 15.82 -2.69
C ARG A 505 -8.33 14.60 -3.59
#